data_AF-A0A1W1EFV2-F1
#
_entry.id   AF-A0A1W1EFV2-F1
#
_cell.length_a   1.000
_cell.length_b   1.000
_cell.length_c   1.000
_cell.angle_alpha   90.00
_cell.angle_beta   90.00
_cell.angle_gamma   90.00
#
_symmetry.space_group_name_H-M   'P 1'
#
loop_
_entity.id
_entity.type
_entity.pdbx_description
1 polymer ?
#
loop_
_entity_poly.entity_id
_entity_poly.type
_entity_poly.pdbx_seq_one_letter_code
_entity_poly.pdbx_strand_id
1 'polypeptide(L)'
;MKIKQIILLFSILIASAYASQPSFDCTKVKKDSSEGVICSSNELMSLDNELTAIYKQALTKASKEDMLKAHQRGWIKGRNDCWKAEDEKQCMVEQYKLRIKELKEKYGLSTIQDKSGNTSKGFDKVLKLEGITFHVQATKKGSLNKLTITPSGLSLRNDVIEQEIDGSVTGAEIADINNDGSPEIYVYVTSAGSGSYGSLVAYSTNNKKSISEIYLSPLQDDKKNSIGYMGHDEFAVVENSFVRRFPIYKKEDSNAKPTGGMRQLQYKLVPGEATWQLKLVNKTEF
;
A
#
# COMPACT_ATOMS: atom_id res chain seq x y z
N MET A 1 66.31 14.37 -2.76
CA MET A 1 65.21 13.40 -2.99
C MET A 1 64.92 12.66 -1.68
N LYS A 2 63.87 13.02 -0.93
CA LYS A 2 63.35 12.24 0.21
C LYS A 2 61.84 12.41 0.27
N ILE A 3 61.11 11.39 -0.20
CA ILE A 3 59.64 11.34 -0.18
C ILE A 3 59.22 10.80 1.19
N LYS A 4 58.56 11.64 2.00
CA LYS A 4 57.91 11.22 3.25
C LYS A 4 56.60 10.49 2.90
N GLN A 5 56.53 9.20 3.24
CA GLN A 5 55.30 8.41 3.16
C GLN A 5 54.37 8.81 4.31
N ILE A 6 53.18 9.30 3.97
CA ILE A 6 52.08 9.54 4.91
C ILE A 6 51.14 8.33 4.79
N ILE A 7 51.12 7.48 5.81
CA ILE A 7 50.16 6.39 5.95
C ILE A 7 48.90 6.98 6.57
N LEU A 8 47.84 7.13 5.78
CA LEU A 8 46.52 7.53 6.26
C LEU A 8 45.72 6.25 6.57
N LEU A 9 45.59 5.92 7.85
CA LEU A 9 44.72 4.84 8.34
C LEU A 9 43.24 5.25 8.12
N PHE A 10 42.61 4.66 7.10
CA PHE A 10 41.19 4.85 6.81
C PHE A 10 40.37 3.90 7.70
N SER A 11 39.79 4.43 8.78
CA SER A 11 38.84 3.70 9.62
C SER A 11 37.53 3.53 8.85
N ILE A 12 37.20 2.29 8.46
CA ILE A 12 35.96 1.95 7.78
C ILE A 12 34.85 1.85 8.84
N LEU A 13 33.97 2.86 8.91
CA LEU A 13 32.69 2.73 9.58
C LEU A 13 31.74 1.93 8.68
N ILE A 14 31.55 0.66 9.01
CA ILE A 14 30.54 -0.22 8.39
C ILE A 14 29.17 0.17 8.96
N ALA A 15 28.37 0.91 8.19
CA ALA A 15 26.96 1.15 8.52
C ALA A 15 26.15 -0.10 8.15
N SER A 16 25.83 -0.93 9.14
CA SER A 16 25.01 -2.14 8.99
C SER A 16 23.61 -1.79 8.46
N ALA A 17 23.32 -2.22 7.24
CA ALA A 17 21.99 -2.12 6.65
C ALA A 17 21.04 -3.09 7.36
N TYR A 18 20.17 -2.58 8.24
CA TYR A 18 19.02 -3.33 8.75
C TYR A 18 18.16 -3.84 7.58
N ALA A 19 18.23 -5.13 7.28
CA ALA A 19 17.22 -5.82 6.45
C ALA A 19 15.85 -5.68 7.14
N SER A 20 14.74 -5.72 6.40
CA SER A 20 13.41 -5.82 7.02
C SER A 20 13.35 -7.11 7.82
N GLN A 21 13.62 -7.01 9.12
CA GLN A 21 13.62 -8.15 10.03
C GLN A 21 12.17 -8.52 10.35
N PRO A 22 11.88 -9.80 10.62
CA PRO A 22 10.68 -10.16 11.35
C PRO A 22 10.70 -9.50 12.74
N SER A 23 9.71 -9.79 13.58
CA SER A 23 9.62 -9.29 14.96
C SER A 23 10.77 -9.73 15.89
N PHE A 24 11.76 -10.46 15.35
CA PHE A 24 12.96 -10.96 16.00
C PHE A 24 14.20 -10.78 15.12
N ASP A 25 15.37 -10.93 15.73
CA ASP A 25 16.67 -10.69 15.10
C ASP A 25 17.19 -11.95 14.37
N CYS A 26 17.13 -11.95 13.04
CA CYS A 26 17.62 -13.00 12.15
C CYS A 26 19.13 -13.26 12.27
N THR A 27 19.91 -12.34 12.84
CA THR A 27 21.33 -12.60 13.07
C THR A 27 21.58 -13.55 14.25
N LYS A 28 20.54 -13.80 15.06
CA LYS A 28 20.61 -14.63 16.29
C LYS A 28 19.90 -15.97 16.16
N VAL A 29 19.46 -16.35 14.96
CA VAL A 29 18.73 -17.60 14.71
C VAL A 29 19.55 -18.55 13.85
N LYS A 30 19.32 -19.86 14.02
CA LYS A 30 19.96 -20.86 13.18
C LYS A 30 19.29 -20.86 11.80
N LYS A 31 20.07 -20.99 10.73
CA LYS A 31 19.56 -20.94 9.35
C LYS A 31 18.60 -22.08 9.01
N ASP A 32 18.78 -23.24 9.64
CA ASP A 32 17.99 -24.47 9.49
C ASP A 32 16.82 -24.57 10.48
N SER A 33 16.51 -23.51 11.24
CA SER A 33 15.31 -23.47 12.08
C SER A 33 14.13 -22.83 11.36
N SER A 34 12.92 -22.98 11.91
CA SER A 34 11.72 -22.29 11.40
C SER A 34 11.89 -20.76 11.39
N GLU A 35 12.60 -20.19 12.36
CA GLU A 35 12.98 -18.78 12.37
C GLU A 35 13.95 -18.44 11.22
N GLY A 36 14.88 -19.34 10.88
CA GLY A 36 15.70 -19.23 9.68
C GLY A 36 14.88 -19.23 8.38
N VAL A 37 13.88 -20.09 8.28
CA VAL A 37 12.92 -20.12 7.15
C VAL A 37 12.17 -18.80 7.03
N ILE A 38 11.67 -18.26 8.15
CA ILE A 38 11.04 -16.94 8.20
C ILE A 38 12.01 -15.86 7.69
N CYS A 39 13.23 -15.83 8.21
CA CYS A 39 14.27 -14.87 7.82
C CYS A 39 14.70 -14.95 6.35
N SER A 40 14.46 -16.08 5.69
CA SER A 40 14.77 -16.28 4.27
C SER A 40 13.63 -15.89 3.31
N SER A 41 12.46 -15.50 3.85
CA SER A 41 11.25 -15.25 3.07
C SER A 41 10.62 -13.91 3.42
N ASN A 42 10.62 -12.98 2.47
CA ASN A 42 9.99 -11.65 2.63
C ASN A 42 8.50 -11.76 3.01
N GLU A 43 7.77 -12.72 2.44
CA GLU A 43 6.37 -12.97 2.78
C GLU A 43 6.22 -13.39 4.25
N LEU A 44 7.07 -14.29 4.73
CA LEU A 44 7.00 -14.75 6.13
C LEU A 44 7.45 -13.67 7.11
N MET A 45 8.45 -12.86 6.77
CA MET A 45 8.86 -11.72 7.61
C MET A 45 7.73 -10.68 7.70
N SER A 46 7.01 -10.43 6.61
CA SER A 46 5.85 -9.52 6.61
C SER A 46 4.71 -10.07 7.47
N LEU A 47 4.39 -11.36 7.32
CA LEU A 47 3.34 -12.03 8.10
C LEU A 47 3.67 -12.08 9.60
N ASP A 48 4.94 -12.28 9.96
CA ASP A 48 5.40 -12.25 11.35
C ASP A 48 5.23 -10.85 12.00
N ASN A 49 5.57 -9.80 11.25
CA ASN A 49 5.35 -8.41 11.68
C ASN A 49 3.86 -8.08 11.80
N GLU A 50 3.02 -8.50 10.84
CA GLU A 50 1.57 -8.31 10.91
C GLU A 50 0.97 -9.02 12.13
N LEU A 51 1.33 -10.28 12.34
CA LEU A 51 0.87 -11.05 13.50
C LEU A 51 1.29 -10.37 14.80
N THR A 52 2.50 -9.84 14.88
CA THR A 52 2.99 -9.11 16.06
C THR A 52 2.14 -7.87 16.35
N ALA A 53 1.78 -7.09 15.34
CA ALA A 53 0.93 -5.92 15.49
C ALA A 53 -0.49 -6.30 15.96
N ILE A 54 -1.08 -7.33 15.36
CA ILE A 54 -2.40 -7.84 15.74
C ILE A 54 -2.40 -8.42 17.14
N TYR A 55 -1.36 -9.17 17.49
CA TYR A 55 -1.23 -9.76 18.80
C TYR A 55 -1.12 -8.70 19.90
N LYS A 56 -0.38 -7.61 19.68
CA LYS A 56 -0.34 -6.46 20.60
C LYS A 56 -1.74 -5.87 20.82
N GLN A 57 -2.54 -5.69 19.78
CA GLN A 57 -3.91 -5.21 19.91
C GLN A 57 -4.82 -6.20 20.64
N ALA A 58 -4.67 -7.50 20.37
CA ALA A 58 -5.41 -8.56 21.05
C ALA A 58 -5.15 -8.54 22.56
N LEU A 59 -3.90 -8.31 22.99
CA LEU A 59 -3.54 -8.19 24.40
C LEU A 59 -4.31 -7.05 25.09
N THR A 60 -4.50 -5.91 24.43
CA THR A 60 -5.26 -4.78 25.01
C THR A 60 -6.75 -5.05 25.20
N LYS A 61 -7.31 -5.99 24.43
CA LYS A 61 -8.74 -6.36 24.48
C LYS A 61 -9.02 -7.63 25.26
N ALA A 62 -8.00 -8.41 25.61
CA ALA A 62 -8.16 -9.69 26.24
C ALA A 62 -8.53 -9.56 27.72
N SER A 63 -9.68 -10.09 28.12
CA SER A 63 -10.07 -10.18 29.54
C SER A 63 -9.16 -11.12 30.36
N LYS A 64 -8.43 -12.03 29.69
CA LYS A 64 -7.46 -12.96 30.29
C LYS A 64 -6.16 -12.95 29.48
N GLU A 65 -5.33 -11.94 29.68
CA GLU A 65 -4.08 -11.73 28.95
C GLU A 65 -3.12 -12.93 29.03
N ASP A 66 -2.94 -13.51 30.22
CA ASP A 66 -2.04 -14.66 30.43
C ASP A 66 -2.44 -15.89 29.63
N MET A 67 -3.75 -16.10 29.47
CA MET A 67 -4.30 -17.18 28.65
C MET A 67 -4.02 -16.94 27.16
N LEU A 68 -4.15 -15.70 26.68
CA LEU A 68 -3.79 -15.32 25.31
C LEU A 68 -2.28 -15.49 25.06
N LYS A 69 -1.42 -15.14 26.02
CA LYS A 69 0.02 -15.41 25.97
C LYS A 69 0.34 -16.90 25.92
N ALA A 70 -0.35 -17.72 26.70
CA ALA A 70 -0.20 -19.18 26.65
C ALA A 70 -0.59 -19.75 25.29
N HIS A 71 -1.73 -19.33 24.73
CA HIS A 71 -2.17 -19.76 23.39
C HIS A 71 -1.21 -19.31 22.29
N GLN A 72 -0.67 -18.09 22.37
CA GLN A 72 0.30 -17.61 21.38
C GLN A 72 1.58 -18.44 21.40
N ARG A 73 2.10 -18.79 22.58
CA ARG A 73 3.26 -19.70 22.70
C ARG A 73 2.96 -21.10 22.15
N GLY A 74 1.75 -21.61 22.41
CA GLY A 74 1.30 -22.89 21.85
C GLY A 74 1.23 -22.87 20.32
N TRP A 75 0.68 -21.80 19.75
CA TRP A 75 0.62 -21.61 18.30
C TRP A 75 2.02 -21.55 17.67
N ILE A 76 2.99 -20.83 18.27
CA ILE A 76 4.37 -20.77 17.76
C ILE A 76 4.98 -22.18 17.67
N LYS A 77 4.75 -23.02 18.69
CA LYS A 77 5.21 -24.43 18.66
C LYS A 77 4.58 -25.20 17.51
N GLY A 78 3.28 -25.05 17.28
CA GLY A 78 2.58 -25.69 16.17
C GLY A 78 3.05 -25.20 14.80
N ARG A 79 3.30 -23.90 14.63
CA ARG A 79 3.92 -23.34 13.41
C ARG A 79 5.29 -23.97 13.15
N ASN A 80 6.09 -24.15 14.19
CA ASN A 80 7.42 -24.73 14.07
C ASN A 80 7.39 -26.23 13.73
N ASP A 81 6.23 -26.92 13.73
CA ASP A 81 6.10 -28.29 13.21
C ASP A 81 5.96 -28.35 11.67
N CYS A 82 5.92 -27.20 10.98
CA CYS A 82 5.79 -27.13 9.52
C CYS A 82 6.94 -27.82 8.74
N TRP A 83 8.08 -28.10 9.38
CA TRP A 83 9.15 -28.91 8.77
C TRP A 83 8.70 -30.34 8.40
N LYS A 84 7.58 -30.81 8.96
CA LYS A 84 6.97 -32.12 8.64
C LYS A 84 6.13 -32.09 7.36
N ALA A 85 5.81 -30.90 6.83
CA ALA A 85 5.03 -30.75 5.61
C ALA A 85 5.91 -30.94 4.36
N GLU A 86 5.28 -31.25 3.23
CA GLU A 86 5.97 -31.33 1.93
C GLU A 86 6.54 -29.97 1.49
N ASP A 87 5.80 -28.89 1.76
CA ASP A 87 6.26 -27.51 1.59
C ASP A 87 6.22 -26.78 2.94
N GLU A 88 7.38 -26.74 3.61
CA GLU A 88 7.55 -26.08 4.90
C GLU A 88 7.20 -24.58 4.83
N LYS A 89 7.61 -23.88 3.76
CA LYS A 89 7.38 -22.45 3.61
C LYS A 89 5.89 -22.15 3.47
N GLN A 90 5.20 -22.91 2.60
CA GLN A 90 3.76 -22.75 2.39
C GLN A 90 2.97 -23.08 3.66
N CYS A 91 3.33 -24.15 4.37
CA CYS A 91 2.74 -24.47 5.68
C CYS A 91 2.86 -23.29 6.65
N MET A 92 4.04 -22.68 6.76
CA MET A 92 4.25 -21.53 7.65
C MET A 92 3.40 -20.33 7.24
N VAL A 93 3.31 -20.04 5.94
CA VAL A 93 2.47 -18.95 5.40
C VAL A 93 1.00 -19.15 5.82
N GLU A 94 0.48 -20.37 5.70
CA GLU A 94 -0.88 -20.70 6.09
C GLU A 94 -1.10 -20.58 7.60
N GLN A 95 -0.16 -21.07 8.42
CA GLN A 95 -0.22 -20.95 9.87
C GLN A 95 -0.28 -19.48 10.33
N TYR A 96 0.52 -18.59 9.71
CA TYR A 96 0.45 -17.16 9.99
C TYR A 96 -0.89 -16.56 9.60
N LYS A 97 -1.35 -16.80 8.36
CA LYS A 97 -2.62 -16.27 7.85
C LYS A 97 -3.80 -16.72 8.73
N LEU A 98 -3.82 -17.98 9.13
CA LEU A 98 -4.84 -18.53 10.02
C LEU A 98 -4.83 -17.87 11.40
N ARG A 99 -3.65 -17.70 12.00
CA ARG A 99 -3.54 -17.09 13.33
C ARG A 99 -3.92 -15.62 13.35
N ILE A 100 -3.47 -14.87 12.33
CA ILE A 100 -3.85 -13.47 12.15
C ILE A 100 -5.37 -13.37 12.06
N LYS A 101 -6.01 -14.22 11.24
CA LYS A 101 -7.47 -14.29 11.12
C LYS A 101 -8.14 -14.63 12.45
N GLU A 102 -7.70 -15.67 13.14
CA GLU A 102 -8.26 -16.09 14.43
C GLU A 102 -8.23 -14.95 15.47
N LEU A 103 -7.09 -14.26 15.61
CA LEU A 103 -6.96 -13.14 16.55
C LEU A 103 -7.82 -11.94 16.13
N LYS A 104 -7.87 -11.64 14.82
CA LYS A 104 -8.73 -10.58 14.29
C LYS A 104 -10.20 -10.85 14.57
N GLU A 105 -10.67 -12.07 14.32
CA GLU A 105 -12.06 -12.47 14.55
C GLU A 105 -12.40 -12.49 16.05
N LYS A 106 -11.57 -13.15 16.87
CA LYS A 106 -11.82 -13.32 18.30
C LYS A 106 -11.87 -12.01 19.09
N TYR A 107 -11.05 -11.03 18.69
CA TYR A 107 -10.93 -9.75 19.40
C TYR A 107 -11.49 -8.56 18.61
N GLY A 108 -12.14 -8.82 17.47
CA GLY A 108 -12.65 -7.76 16.58
C GLY A 108 -11.58 -6.75 16.21
N LEU A 109 -10.45 -7.22 15.67
CA LEU A 109 -9.29 -6.40 15.29
C LEU A 109 -9.24 -6.23 13.77
N SER A 110 -9.08 -4.99 13.31
CA SER A 110 -8.69 -4.65 11.95
C SER A 110 -7.35 -3.92 12.01
N THR A 111 -6.46 -4.16 11.04
CA THR A 111 -5.23 -3.37 10.91
C THR A 111 -5.62 -1.94 10.57
N ILE A 112 -5.23 -1.03 11.46
CA ILE A 112 -5.47 0.42 11.49
C ILE A 112 -6.85 0.81 12.04
N GLN A 113 -6.80 1.52 13.17
CA GLN A 113 -7.91 2.28 13.71
C GLN A 113 -8.17 3.47 12.79
N ASP A 114 -9.19 3.35 11.93
CA ASP A 114 -9.98 4.50 11.54
C ASP A 114 -11.40 4.30 12.06
N LYS A 115 -11.87 5.30 12.79
CA LYS A 115 -13.24 5.37 13.29
C LYS A 115 -14.19 5.52 12.10
N SER A 116 -14.68 4.41 11.56
CA SER A 116 -15.96 4.36 10.87
C SER A 116 -16.43 2.90 10.83
N GLY A 117 -17.57 2.62 11.45
CA GLY A 117 -18.16 1.29 11.42
C GLY A 117 -18.64 0.96 10.01
N ASN A 118 -17.96 0.06 9.33
CA ASN A 118 -18.60 -0.86 8.40
C ASN A 118 -17.77 -2.14 8.27
N THR A 119 -18.49 -3.25 8.28
CA THR A 119 -18.00 -4.64 8.28
C THR A 119 -17.24 -4.97 7.01
N SER A 120 -16.74 -6.21 6.92
CA SER A 120 -16.02 -6.86 5.81
C SER A 120 -16.70 -6.87 4.42
N LYS A 121 -17.44 -5.83 4.05
CA LYS A 121 -17.71 -5.45 2.67
C LYS A 121 -16.43 -4.81 2.10
N GLY A 122 -16.26 -4.85 0.78
CA GLY A 122 -15.13 -4.17 0.15
C GLY A 122 -15.21 -2.65 0.31
N PHE A 123 -14.52 -1.90 -0.56
CA PHE A 123 -14.59 -0.44 -0.50
C PHE A 123 -16.02 0.04 -0.74
N ASP A 124 -16.54 0.92 0.11
CA ASP A 124 -17.87 1.52 -0.04
C ASP A 124 -17.85 2.92 0.59
N LYS A 125 -17.84 3.96 -0.25
CA LYS A 125 -17.75 5.36 0.18
C LYS A 125 -18.68 6.23 -0.65
N VAL A 126 -19.42 7.11 0.03
CA VAL A 126 -20.21 8.17 -0.61
C VAL A 126 -19.49 9.50 -0.42
N LEU A 127 -19.16 10.15 -1.53
CA LEU A 127 -18.44 11.42 -1.59
C LEU A 127 -19.34 12.49 -2.19
N LYS A 128 -19.33 13.70 -1.62
CA LYS A 128 -20.21 14.79 -2.05
C LYS A 128 -19.45 16.10 -2.13
N LEU A 129 -19.61 16.82 -3.22
CA LEU A 129 -19.03 18.14 -3.43
C LEU A 129 -19.89 18.91 -4.42
N GLU A 130 -20.21 20.16 -4.08
CA GLU A 130 -20.96 21.10 -4.92
C GLU A 130 -22.22 20.56 -5.63
N GLY A 131 -23.00 19.74 -4.91
CA GLY A 131 -24.26 19.16 -5.42
C GLY A 131 -24.09 17.88 -6.23
N ILE A 132 -22.86 17.45 -6.50
CA ILE A 132 -22.54 16.15 -7.09
C ILE A 132 -22.26 15.14 -5.99
N THR A 133 -22.76 13.92 -6.18
CA THR A 133 -22.48 12.79 -5.29
C THR A 133 -21.92 11.62 -6.10
N PHE A 134 -20.83 11.01 -5.61
CA PHE A 134 -20.30 9.75 -6.09
C PHE A 134 -20.43 8.69 -5.03
N HIS A 135 -21.07 7.56 -5.36
CA HIS A 135 -21.01 6.35 -4.55
C HIS A 135 -20.00 5.40 -5.18
N VAL A 136 -18.89 5.18 -4.50
CA VAL A 136 -17.77 4.35 -4.95
C VAL A 136 -17.81 3.04 -4.19
N GLN A 137 -17.94 1.94 -4.93
CA GLN A 137 -17.98 0.58 -4.38
C GLN A 137 -16.95 -0.30 -5.08
N ALA A 138 -16.22 -1.12 -4.32
CA ALA A 138 -15.39 -2.18 -4.90
C ALA A 138 -15.53 -3.45 -4.07
N THR A 139 -15.59 -4.59 -4.74
CA THR A 139 -15.60 -5.90 -4.05
C THR A 139 -14.20 -6.25 -3.53
N LYS A 140 -14.11 -7.19 -2.58
CA LYS A 140 -12.85 -7.74 -2.07
C LYS A 140 -12.85 -9.27 -2.22
N LYS A 141 -12.98 -9.75 -3.46
CA LYS A 141 -13.01 -11.18 -3.78
C LYS A 141 -12.00 -11.51 -4.87
N GLY A 142 -10.81 -11.96 -4.49
CA GLY A 142 -9.81 -12.52 -5.41
C GLY A 142 -8.91 -11.49 -6.11
N SER A 143 -8.27 -11.92 -7.20
CA SER A 143 -7.24 -11.16 -7.94
C SER A 143 -7.80 -10.12 -8.92
N LEU A 144 -9.09 -10.21 -9.28
CA LEU A 144 -9.80 -9.20 -10.07
C LEU A 144 -10.95 -8.64 -9.22
N ASN A 145 -10.87 -7.36 -8.89
CA ASN A 145 -11.93 -6.67 -8.19
C ASN A 145 -12.74 -5.81 -9.17
N LYS A 146 -14.05 -5.75 -8.96
CA LYS A 146 -14.92 -4.88 -9.75
C LYS A 146 -15.12 -3.57 -8.99
N LEU A 147 -14.83 -2.46 -9.65
CA LEU A 147 -15.10 -1.10 -9.20
C LEU A 147 -16.39 -0.60 -9.85
N THR A 148 -17.32 -0.11 -9.03
CA THR A 148 -18.56 0.55 -9.42
C THR A 148 -18.54 1.98 -8.89
N ILE A 149 -18.74 2.97 -9.77
CA ILE A 149 -18.89 4.38 -9.41
C ILE A 149 -20.27 4.83 -9.91
N THR A 150 -21.14 5.19 -8.97
CA THR A 150 -22.50 5.68 -9.25
C THR A 150 -22.55 7.19 -9.04
N PRO A 151 -22.51 8.00 -10.11
CA PRO A 151 -22.71 9.44 -10.00
C PRO A 151 -24.20 9.77 -9.76
N SER A 152 -24.44 10.91 -9.12
CA SER A 152 -25.76 11.53 -9.01
C SER A 152 -25.63 13.04 -8.88
N GLY A 153 -26.65 13.77 -9.34
CA GLY A 153 -26.64 15.24 -9.38
C GLY A 153 -26.22 15.83 -10.73
N LEU A 154 -25.84 14.99 -11.71
CA LEU A 154 -25.55 15.46 -13.07
C LEU A 154 -26.84 15.77 -13.83
N SER A 155 -26.87 16.88 -14.56
CA SER A 155 -28.10 17.35 -15.20
C SER A 155 -28.45 16.66 -16.52
N LEU A 156 -27.50 15.94 -17.15
CA LEU A 156 -27.71 15.28 -18.44
C LEU A 156 -27.62 13.75 -18.32
N ARG A 157 -26.50 13.20 -17.83
CA ARG A 157 -26.32 11.74 -17.68
C ARG A 157 -25.64 11.39 -16.36
N ASN A 158 -26.17 10.38 -15.67
CA ASN A 158 -25.64 9.82 -14.42
C ASN A 158 -25.31 8.33 -14.62
N ASP A 159 -24.67 8.01 -15.74
CA ASP A 159 -24.38 6.62 -16.10
C ASP A 159 -23.47 5.98 -15.04
N VAL A 160 -23.85 4.77 -14.60
CA VAL A 160 -23.03 3.99 -13.68
C VAL A 160 -21.78 3.52 -14.42
N ILE A 161 -20.62 3.74 -13.81
CA ILE A 161 -19.35 3.29 -14.33
C ILE A 161 -18.99 1.99 -13.62
N GLU A 162 -18.75 0.95 -14.40
CA GLU A 162 -18.28 -0.34 -13.89
C GLU A 162 -17.02 -0.74 -14.64
N GLN A 163 -15.96 -1.10 -13.92
CA GLN A 163 -14.74 -1.61 -14.53
C GLN A 163 -14.03 -2.61 -13.63
N GLU A 164 -13.24 -3.48 -14.24
CA GLU A 164 -12.32 -4.36 -13.54
C GLU A 164 -11.06 -3.58 -13.17
N ILE A 165 -10.54 -3.83 -11.96
CA ILE A 165 -9.31 -3.24 -11.46
C ILE A 165 -8.33 -4.33 -11.04
N ASP A 166 -7.05 -4.12 -11.37
CA ASP A 166 -5.94 -4.96 -10.93
C ASP A 166 -5.42 -4.48 -9.57
N GLY A 167 -6.10 -4.92 -8.52
CA GLY A 167 -5.78 -4.52 -7.15
C GLY A 167 -7.03 -4.26 -6.31
N SER A 168 -6.83 -3.63 -5.17
CA SER A 168 -7.90 -3.21 -4.27
C SER A 168 -8.00 -1.70 -4.23
N VAL A 169 -9.21 -1.16 -4.14
CA VAL A 169 -9.40 0.27 -3.86
C VAL A 169 -8.93 0.55 -2.44
N THR A 170 -7.99 1.47 -2.30
CA THR A 170 -7.39 1.89 -1.02
C THR A 170 -7.86 3.26 -0.57
N GLY A 171 -8.39 4.08 -1.48
CA GLY A 171 -8.90 5.41 -1.17
C GLY A 171 -9.77 5.98 -2.28
N ALA A 172 -10.55 7.00 -1.93
CA ALA A 172 -11.24 7.83 -2.90
C ALA A 172 -11.45 9.24 -2.35
N GLU A 173 -11.22 10.24 -3.20
CA GLU A 173 -11.33 11.66 -2.91
C GLU A 173 -12.15 12.38 -3.99
N ILE A 174 -12.92 13.38 -3.57
CA ILE A 174 -13.65 14.28 -4.46
C ILE A 174 -13.09 15.69 -4.28
N ALA A 175 -12.77 16.35 -5.37
CA ALA A 175 -12.19 17.69 -5.35
C ALA A 175 -12.53 18.45 -6.64
N ASP A 176 -12.32 19.75 -6.65
CA ASP A 176 -12.32 20.57 -7.86
C ASP A 176 -10.91 21.16 -7.97
N ILE A 177 -9.98 20.40 -8.55
CA ILE A 177 -8.56 20.78 -8.51
C ILE A 177 -8.20 21.85 -9.54
N ASN A 178 -9.04 22.08 -10.54
CA ASN A 178 -8.87 23.13 -11.54
C ASN A 178 -9.69 24.40 -11.25
N ASN A 179 -10.55 24.39 -10.21
CA ASN A 179 -11.47 25.46 -9.82
C ASN A 179 -12.46 25.87 -10.91
N ASP A 180 -12.91 24.93 -11.75
CA ASP A 180 -13.90 25.24 -12.78
C ASP A 180 -15.36 25.08 -12.28
N GLY A 181 -15.54 24.76 -10.99
CA GLY A 181 -16.81 24.48 -10.37
C GLY A 181 -17.37 23.12 -10.77
N SER A 182 -16.59 22.23 -11.37
CA SER A 182 -16.99 20.87 -11.76
C SER A 182 -16.18 19.84 -11.00
N PRO A 183 -16.73 19.24 -9.94
CA PRO A 183 -16.01 18.25 -9.14
C PRO A 183 -15.49 17.07 -9.96
N GLU A 184 -14.31 16.59 -9.59
CA GLU A 184 -13.70 15.34 -10.03
C GLU A 184 -13.69 14.31 -8.90
N ILE A 185 -13.71 13.03 -9.28
CA ILE A 185 -13.50 11.88 -8.41
C ILE A 185 -12.15 11.24 -8.73
N TYR A 186 -11.37 10.95 -7.69
CA TYR A 186 -10.09 10.26 -7.76
C TYR A 186 -10.16 8.99 -6.91
N VAL A 187 -10.09 7.82 -7.53
CA VAL A 187 -10.15 6.51 -6.86
C VAL A 187 -8.78 5.83 -6.96
N TYR A 188 -8.22 5.50 -5.80
CA TYR A 188 -6.87 4.95 -5.67
C TYR A 188 -6.94 3.43 -5.64
N VAL A 189 -6.17 2.81 -6.52
CA VAL A 189 -6.08 1.35 -6.62
C VAL A 189 -4.64 0.94 -6.32
N THR A 190 -4.47 -0.06 -5.47
CA THR A 190 -3.16 -0.63 -5.14
C THR A 190 -3.12 -2.09 -5.58
N SER A 191 -2.14 -2.42 -6.43
CA SER A 191 -1.99 -3.77 -6.99
C SER A 191 -1.63 -4.81 -5.93
N ALA A 192 -1.98 -6.07 -6.20
CA ALA A 192 -1.53 -7.18 -5.38
C ALA A 192 -0.06 -7.49 -5.69
N GLY A 193 0.81 -7.44 -4.68
CA GLY A 193 2.22 -7.79 -4.82
C GLY A 193 3.14 -6.96 -3.93
N SER A 194 4.40 -7.38 -3.82
CA SER A 194 5.37 -6.73 -2.92
C SER A 194 5.62 -5.27 -3.28
N GLY A 195 5.55 -4.92 -4.57
CA GLY A 195 5.72 -3.55 -5.03
C GLY A 195 4.49 -2.67 -4.76
N SER A 196 3.30 -3.22 -4.51
CA SER A 196 2.09 -2.44 -4.19
C SER A 196 1.92 -1.22 -5.11
N TYR A 197 1.94 -1.44 -6.42
CA TYR A 197 1.93 -0.37 -7.42
C TYR A 197 0.58 0.34 -7.39
N GLY A 198 0.63 1.68 -7.40
CA GLY A 198 -0.57 2.50 -7.45
C GLY A 198 -1.01 2.78 -8.87
N SER A 199 -2.31 2.65 -9.10
CA SER A 199 -3.01 3.18 -10.27
C SER A 199 -4.19 4.07 -9.86
N LEU A 200 -4.63 4.90 -10.79
CA LEU A 200 -5.69 5.88 -10.59
C LEU A 200 -6.84 5.58 -11.54
N VAL A 201 -8.05 5.52 -10.99
CA VAL A 201 -9.30 5.62 -11.74
C VAL A 201 -9.91 6.98 -11.41
N ALA A 202 -10.03 7.86 -12.39
CA ALA A 202 -10.49 9.22 -12.14
C ALA A 202 -11.42 9.75 -13.23
N TYR A 203 -12.32 10.64 -12.83
CA TYR A 203 -13.34 11.22 -13.71
C TYR A 203 -13.66 12.67 -13.33
N SER A 204 -13.88 13.55 -14.31
CA SER A 204 -14.31 14.94 -14.13
C SER A 204 -15.77 15.10 -14.57
N THR A 205 -16.54 15.92 -13.84
CA THR A 205 -17.95 16.18 -14.14
C THR A 205 -18.14 17.37 -15.07
N ASN A 206 -17.92 17.21 -16.37
CA ASN A 206 -18.05 18.28 -17.38
C ASN A 206 -19.24 19.24 -17.17
N ASN A 207 -19.00 20.39 -16.51
CA ASN A 207 -19.99 21.41 -16.13
C ASN A 207 -21.19 20.85 -15.33
N LYS A 208 -20.99 19.82 -14.51
CA LYS A 208 -22.06 19.09 -13.78
C LYS A 208 -23.13 18.47 -14.69
N LYS A 209 -22.86 18.28 -15.99
CA LYS A 209 -23.84 17.71 -16.94
C LYS A 209 -23.60 16.24 -17.20
N SER A 210 -22.34 15.89 -17.44
CA SER A 210 -21.90 14.56 -17.82
C SER A 210 -20.55 14.27 -17.17
N ILE A 211 -19.97 13.11 -17.47
CA ILE A 211 -18.68 12.71 -16.92
C ILE A 211 -17.72 12.29 -18.04
N SER A 212 -16.43 12.61 -17.87
CA SER A 212 -15.34 12.14 -18.73
C SER A 212 -14.22 11.58 -17.86
N GLU A 213 -13.51 10.59 -18.38
CA GLU A 213 -12.32 10.03 -17.72
C GLU A 213 -11.26 11.13 -17.51
N ILE A 214 -10.40 10.94 -16.52
CA ILE A 214 -9.17 11.70 -16.34
C ILE A 214 -8.02 10.73 -16.53
N TYR A 215 -7.26 10.94 -17.61
CA TYR A 215 -6.13 10.10 -17.94
C TYR A 215 -4.88 10.54 -17.18
N LEU A 216 -4.26 9.58 -16.48
CA LEU A 216 -2.92 9.69 -15.91
C LEU A 216 -2.00 8.72 -16.64
N SER A 217 -1.01 9.25 -17.36
CA SER A 217 -0.03 8.42 -18.05
C SER A 217 0.73 7.51 -17.07
N PRO A 218 0.99 6.24 -17.43
CA PRO A 218 1.85 5.36 -16.64
C PRO A 218 3.19 6.03 -16.36
N LEU A 219 3.65 5.99 -15.11
CA LEU A 219 4.91 6.64 -14.72
C LEU A 219 6.11 6.06 -15.48
N GLN A 220 6.05 4.78 -15.86
CA GLN A 220 7.09 4.09 -16.62
C GLN A 220 7.35 4.70 -18.00
N ASP A 221 6.40 5.46 -18.55
CA ASP A 221 6.56 6.17 -19.82
C ASP A 221 7.40 7.45 -19.64
N ASP A 222 7.39 8.03 -18.43
CA ASP A 222 8.29 9.12 -18.06
C ASP A 222 9.65 8.56 -17.60
N LYS A 223 10.55 8.34 -18.57
CA LYS A 223 11.89 7.79 -18.33
C LYS A 223 12.75 8.61 -17.36
N LYS A 224 12.43 9.90 -17.16
CA LYS A 224 13.16 10.77 -16.25
C LYS A 224 12.68 10.61 -14.82
N ASN A 225 11.35 10.60 -14.61
CA ASN A 225 10.77 10.59 -13.28
C ASN A 225 10.48 9.19 -12.73
N SER A 226 10.60 8.15 -13.56
CA SER A 226 10.53 6.73 -13.14
C SER A 226 11.87 6.15 -12.65
N ILE A 227 12.97 6.91 -12.67
CA ILE A 227 14.27 6.40 -12.20
C ILE A 227 14.20 6.02 -10.72
N GLY A 228 14.42 4.75 -10.41
CA GLY A 228 14.33 4.21 -9.05
C GLY A 228 12.91 3.99 -8.56
N TYR A 229 11.90 3.98 -9.44
CA TYR A 229 10.52 3.67 -9.07
C TYR A 229 10.28 2.15 -9.00
N MET A 230 9.74 1.66 -7.88
CA MET A 230 9.37 0.24 -7.70
C MET A 230 8.00 0.05 -7.03
N GLY A 231 7.09 1.01 -7.21
CA GLY A 231 5.77 0.99 -6.59
C GLY A 231 5.72 1.72 -5.25
N HIS A 232 4.91 1.21 -4.33
CA HIS A 232 4.62 1.79 -3.01
C HIS A 232 4.10 3.23 -3.12
N ASP A 233 3.22 3.43 -4.10
CA ASP A 233 2.63 4.71 -4.36
C ASP A 233 1.63 5.10 -3.27
N GLU A 234 1.72 6.37 -2.89
CA GLU A 234 0.74 7.09 -2.10
C GLU A 234 0.15 8.18 -3.00
N PHE A 235 -1.18 8.21 -3.11
CA PHE A 235 -1.90 9.24 -3.85
C PHE A 235 -2.68 10.13 -2.90
N ALA A 236 -2.78 11.41 -3.23
CA ALA A 236 -3.61 12.36 -2.51
C ALA A 236 -4.04 13.51 -3.42
N VAL A 237 -5.19 14.13 -3.12
CA VAL A 237 -5.45 15.49 -3.56
C VAL A 237 -4.91 16.45 -2.52
N VAL A 238 -4.02 17.36 -2.94
CA VAL A 238 -3.41 18.35 -2.05
C VAL A 238 -3.62 19.73 -2.67
N GLU A 239 -4.38 20.56 -1.94
CA GLU A 239 -4.84 21.85 -2.44
C GLU A 239 -5.51 21.66 -3.81
N ASN A 240 -4.95 22.27 -4.84
CA ASN A 240 -5.49 22.26 -6.19
C ASN A 240 -4.67 21.35 -7.11
N SER A 241 -4.13 20.26 -6.59
CA SER A 241 -3.25 19.36 -7.35
C SER A 241 -3.48 17.91 -6.95
N PHE A 242 -3.31 17.03 -7.94
CA PHE A 242 -3.17 15.61 -7.66
C PHE A 242 -1.69 15.32 -7.37
N VAL A 243 -1.43 14.53 -6.33
CA VAL A 243 -0.08 14.20 -5.88
C VAL A 243 0.11 12.69 -5.89
N ARG A 244 1.26 12.26 -6.41
CA ARG A 244 1.78 10.89 -6.32
C ARG A 244 3.10 10.93 -5.57
N ARG A 245 3.23 10.14 -4.52
CA ARG A 245 4.46 10.01 -3.74
C ARG A 245 4.90 8.54 -3.72
N PHE A 246 6.20 8.29 -3.85
CA PHE A 246 6.76 6.94 -3.77
C PHE A 246 8.22 6.98 -3.32
N PRO A 247 8.73 5.90 -2.69
CA PRO A 247 10.14 5.79 -2.36
C PRO A 247 11.03 5.63 -3.59
N ILE A 248 12.23 6.20 -3.54
CA ILE A 248 13.26 6.05 -4.57
C ILE A 248 14.20 4.90 -4.18
N TYR A 249 14.37 3.95 -5.09
CA TYR A 249 15.25 2.80 -4.96
C TYR A 249 16.58 3.02 -5.71
N LYS A 250 17.68 2.76 -5.02
CA LYS A 250 19.03 2.66 -5.60
C LYS A 250 19.29 1.23 -6.06
N LYS A 251 20.35 1.04 -6.86
CA LYS A 251 20.69 -0.24 -7.51
C LYS A 251 20.78 -1.44 -6.55
N GLU A 252 21.28 -1.22 -5.33
CA GLU A 252 21.48 -2.27 -4.32
C GLU A 252 20.34 -2.33 -3.29
N ASP A 253 19.30 -1.51 -3.45
CA ASP A 253 18.16 -1.51 -2.54
C ASP A 253 17.29 -2.74 -2.79
N SER A 254 16.82 -3.36 -1.70
CA SER A 254 15.76 -4.35 -1.78
C SER A 254 14.39 -3.65 -1.82
N ASN A 255 13.37 -4.35 -2.32
CA ASN A 255 12.00 -3.82 -2.37
C ASN A 255 11.48 -3.31 -1.01
N ALA A 256 11.95 -3.89 0.10
CA ALA A 256 11.55 -3.50 1.46
C ALA A 256 12.37 -2.34 2.06
N LYS A 257 13.46 -1.92 1.41
CA LYS A 257 14.39 -0.93 1.96
C LYS A 257 14.90 0.06 0.91
N PRO A 258 14.04 0.99 0.45
CA PRO A 258 14.49 2.11 -0.36
C PRO A 258 15.41 3.03 0.46
N THR A 259 16.49 3.49 -0.14
CA THR A 259 17.47 4.39 0.47
C THR A 259 17.68 5.69 -0.32
N GLY A 260 16.90 5.91 -1.37
CA GLY A 260 16.94 7.11 -2.22
C GLY A 260 16.08 8.29 -1.73
N GLY A 261 15.41 8.16 -0.58
CA GLY A 261 14.43 9.13 -0.11
C GLY A 261 13.05 8.92 -0.75
N MET A 262 12.21 9.95 -0.72
CA MET A 262 10.88 9.96 -1.32
C MET A 262 10.88 10.88 -2.54
N ARG A 263 10.22 10.47 -3.62
CA ARG A 263 9.85 11.36 -4.72
C ARG A 263 8.38 11.71 -4.58
N GLN A 264 8.07 12.98 -4.78
CA GLN A 264 6.72 13.49 -4.94
C GLN A 264 6.57 14.13 -6.32
N LEU A 265 5.55 13.68 -7.05
CA LEU A 265 5.13 14.21 -8.33
C LEU A 265 3.80 14.92 -8.16
N GLN A 266 3.71 16.14 -8.67
CA GLN A 266 2.50 16.97 -8.58
C GLN A 266 1.96 17.20 -9.99
N TYR A 267 0.66 16.98 -10.14
CA TYR A 267 -0.05 17.04 -11.41
C TYR A 267 -1.15 18.10 -11.37
N LYS A 268 -1.36 18.75 -12.51
CA LYS A 268 -2.51 19.63 -12.76
C LYS A 268 -3.43 19.00 -13.77
N LEU A 269 -4.73 19.19 -13.55
CA LEU A 269 -5.75 18.81 -14.51
C LEU A 269 -5.75 19.81 -15.67
N VAL A 270 -5.64 19.29 -16.89
CA VAL A 270 -5.70 20.10 -18.11
C VAL A 270 -6.57 19.41 -19.16
N PRO A 271 -7.19 20.18 -20.07
CA PRO A 271 -7.91 19.58 -21.19
C PRO A 271 -6.93 18.84 -22.12
N GLY A 272 -7.30 17.63 -22.54
CA GLY A 272 -6.68 16.91 -23.64
C GLY A 272 -7.59 16.87 -24.87
N GLU A 273 -7.12 16.29 -25.98
CA GLU A 273 -7.88 16.26 -27.24
C GLU A 273 -9.20 15.47 -27.14
N ALA A 274 -9.20 14.39 -26.36
CA ALA A 274 -10.36 13.50 -26.20
C ALA A 274 -10.86 13.38 -24.75
N THR A 275 -10.00 13.66 -23.78
CA THR A 275 -10.26 13.41 -22.35
C THR A 275 -9.43 14.35 -21.49
N TRP A 276 -9.80 14.51 -20.23
CA TRP A 276 -9.00 15.28 -19.28
C TRP A 276 -7.68 14.57 -18.99
N GLN A 277 -6.62 15.32 -18.71
CA GLN A 277 -5.29 14.76 -18.43
C GLN A 277 -4.70 15.35 -17.17
N LEU A 278 -4.08 14.49 -16.36
CA LEU A 278 -3.19 14.91 -15.28
C LEU A 278 -1.77 15.08 -15.82
N LYS A 279 -1.35 16.33 -16.01
CA LYS A 279 0.00 16.65 -16.49
C LYS A 279 0.92 17.00 -15.33
N LEU A 280 2.10 16.39 -15.33
CA LEU A 280 3.14 16.66 -14.34
C LEU A 280 3.58 18.13 -14.43
N VAL A 281 3.54 18.84 -13.30
CA VAL A 281 3.98 20.24 -13.21
C VAL A 281 5.16 20.43 -12.26
N ASN A 282 5.35 19.54 -11.30
CA ASN A 282 6.43 19.67 -10.32
C ASN A 282 6.92 18.31 -9.81
N LYS A 283 8.21 18.26 -9.43
CA LYS A 283 8.88 17.12 -8.81
C LYS A 283 9.66 17.63 -7.59
N THR A 284 9.45 16.99 -6.45
CA THR A 284 10.25 17.20 -5.24
C THR A 284 10.84 15.87 -4.77
N GLU A 285 12.07 15.89 -4.26
CA GLU A 285 12.73 14.75 -3.62
C GLU A 285 13.18 15.16 -2.22
N PHE A 286 12.95 14.30 -1.22
CA PHE A 286 13.24 14.58 0.19
C PHE A 286 13.51 13.31 1.00
#